data_AF-A0A917TTR1-F1
#
_entry.id   AF-A0A917TTR1-F1
#
_cell.length_a   1.000
_cell.length_b   1.000
_cell.length_c   1.000
_cell.angle_alpha   90.00
_cell.angle_beta   90.00
_cell.angle_gamma   90.00
#
_symmetry.space_group_name_H-M   'P 1'
#
loop_
_entity.id
_entity.type
_entity.pdbx_description
1 polymer ?
#
loop_
_entity_poly.entity_id
_entity_poly.type
_entity_poly.pdbx_seq_one_letter_code
_entity_poly.pdbx_strand_id
1 'polypeptide(L)'
;MQLRRILLALAVSTTLGLATGCAQDSGDASQGAAPAASSAAPSPTVDLKADTEAVCKAVVAAYEAEKMEFLNALAEMLTASLDGDQAALDKARSKGQAIVDRITKAVNPEIAKAADPKAKAALEQFVATVAKMMTAESLEDPEFEAALDKAIADAGVYCPALKE
;
A
#
# COMPACT_ATOMS: atom_id res chain seq x y z
N MET A 1 7.48 -19.15 15.65
CA MET A 1 7.29 -19.66 14.26
C MET A 1 6.51 -18.70 13.36
N GLN A 2 5.79 -17.71 13.90
CA GLN A 2 4.98 -16.75 13.12
C GLN A 2 5.80 -15.78 12.26
N LEU A 3 6.94 -15.27 12.77
CA LEU A 3 7.84 -14.39 12.00
C LEU A 3 8.29 -14.98 10.65
N ARG A 4 8.53 -16.31 10.62
CA ARG A 4 8.89 -17.04 9.39
C ARG A 4 7.73 -17.11 8.40
N ARG A 5 6.47 -17.17 8.87
CA ARG A 5 5.29 -17.16 8.01
C ARG A 5 5.03 -15.78 7.41
N ILE A 6 5.19 -14.72 8.21
CA ILE A 6 5.08 -13.33 7.74
C ILE A 6 6.13 -13.04 6.66
N LEU A 7 7.39 -13.46 6.87
CA LEU A 7 8.45 -13.34 5.86
C LEU A 7 8.17 -14.13 4.58
N LEU A 8 7.56 -15.32 4.69
CA LEU A 8 7.16 -16.12 3.53
C LEU A 8 6.00 -15.48 2.76
N ALA A 9 5.04 -14.85 3.44
CA ALA A 9 3.96 -14.11 2.79
C ALA A 9 4.49 -12.88 2.03
N LEU A 10 5.43 -12.13 2.62
CA LEU A 10 6.05 -10.95 2.00
C LEU A 10 6.94 -11.26 0.78
N ALA A 11 7.47 -12.49 0.68
CA ALA A 11 8.38 -12.89 -0.40
C ALA A 11 7.65 -13.33 -1.69
N VAL A 12 6.34 -13.58 -1.65
CA VAL A 12 5.58 -14.13 -2.79
C VAL A 12 5.13 -13.02 -3.77
N SER A 13 5.22 -11.75 -3.38
CA SER A 13 4.69 -10.58 -4.10
C SER A 13 5.44 -10.07 -5.33
N THR A 14 6.34 -10.84 -5.93
CA THR A 14 7.23 -10.35 -7.01
C THR A 14 6.94 -10.87 -8.41
N THR A 15 5.79 -11.51 -8.66
CA THR A 15 5.41 -11.90 -10.03
C THR A 15 4.59 -10.82 -10.73
N LEU A 16 5.27 -9.77 -11.19
CA LEU A 16 4.75 -8.78 -12.13
C LEU A 16 4.33 -9.45 -13.45
N GLY A 17 3.01 -9.56 -13.64
CA GLY A 17 2.39 -9.82 -14.94
C GLY A 17 2.16 -8.51 -15.68
N LEU A 18 3.11 -8.13 -16.53
CA LEU A 18 2.97 -7.08 -17.55
C LEU A 18 1.81 -7.42 -18.50
N ALA A 19 0.69 -6.69 -18.42
CA ALA A 19 -0.35 -6.69 -19.44
C ALA A 19 -0.70 -5.24 -19.85
N THR A 20 -0.04 -4.81 -20.94
CA THR A 20 -0.56 -4.05 -22.08
C THR A 20 -1.95 -3.42 -21.93
N GLY A 21 -2.25 -2.16 -22.25
CA GLY A 21 -1.59 -1.19 -23.11
C GLY A 21 -2.64 -0.10 -23.37
N CYS A 22 -2.19 1.15 -23.40
CA CYS A 22 -3.03 2.32 -23.65
C CYS A 22 -3.05 2.63 -25.16
N ALA A 23 -4.22 3.10 -25.60
CA ALA A 23 -4.51 3.90 -26.81
C ALA A 23 -4.47 3.22 -28.19
N GLN A 24 -5.64 3.20 -28.85
CA GLN A 24 -5.69 3.65 -30.24
C GLN A 24 -7.00 4.40 -30.57
N ASP A 25 -6.75 5.65 -30.94
CA ASP A 25 -7.51 6.66 -31.68
C ASP A 25 -8.56 6.15 -32.68
N SER A 26 -9.71 6.83 -32.75
CA SER A 26 -10.64 6.77 -33.89
C SER A 26 -11.57 7.99 -33.93
N GLY A 27 -11.37 8.87 -34.91
CA GLY A 27 -12.47 9.21 -35.84
C GLY A 27 -13.04 10.64 -35.78
N ASP A 28 -12.66 11.40 -36.81
CA ASP A 28 -13.16 12.67 -37.36
C ASP A 28 -14.69 12.81 -37.53
N ALA A 29 -15.24 14.04 -37.33
CA ALA A 29 -16.24 14.66 -38.22
C ALA A 29 -16.60 16.11 -37.82
N SER A 30 -16.46 17.04 -38.78
CA SER A 30 -17.02 18.41 -38.75
C SER A 30 -18.54 18.46 -38.93
N GLN A 31 -19.26 19.31 -38.18
CA GLN A 31 -20.27 20.28 -38.69
C GLN A 31 -21.10 20.96 -37.57
N GLY A 32 -21.38 22.26 -37.76
CA GLY A 32 -22.60 22.93 -37.31
C GLY A 32 -22.47 23.90 -36.14
N ALA A 33 -22.29 25.20 -36.42
CA ALA A 33 -22.43 26.26 -35.43
C ALA A 33 -23.93 26.54 -35.17
N ALA A 34 -24.38 26.25 -33.95
CA ALA A 34 -25.70 26.60 -33.41
C ALA A 34 -25.53 27.56 -32.21
N PRO A 35 -26.56 28.36 -31.85
CA PRO A 35 -26.41 29.46 -30.91
C PRO A 35 -26.09 28.97 -29.50
N ALA A 36 -25.23 29.71 -28.79
CA ALA A 36 -24.77 29.41 -27.44
C ALA A 36 -25.93 29.47 -26.43
N ALA A 37 -26.47 28.29 -26.12
CA ALA A 37 -27.12 28.07 -24.83
C ALA A 37 -26.03 28.05 -23.76
N SER A 38 -26.18 28.85 -22.70
CA SER A 38 -25.37 28.71 -21.48
C SER A 38 -25.72 27.38 -20.82
N SER A 39 -25.10 26.30 -21.32
CA SER A 39 -25.06 25.01 -20.64
C SER A 39 -24.29 25.20 -19.35
N ALA A 40 -24.95 24.96 -18.23
CA ALA A 40 -24.28 24.74 -16.96
C ALA A 40 -23.14 23.75 -17.20
N ALA A 41 -21.90 24.19 -16.95
CA ALA A 41 -20.75 23.31 -17.04
C ALA A 41 -21.04 22.08 -16.16
N PRO A 42 -20.92 20.85 -16.68
CA PRO A 42 -21.08 19.66 -15.84
C PRO A 42 -20.07 19.78 -14.70
N SER A 43 -20.56 19.73 -13.46
CA SER A 43 -19.68 19.64 -12.29
C SER A 43 -18.72 18.47 -12.53
N PRO A 44 -17.40 18.65 -12.35
CA PRO A 44 -16.44 17.58 -12.58
C PRO A 44 -16.84 16.38 -11.72
N THR A 45 -17.27 15.31 -12.39
CA THR A 45 -17.56 14.04 -11.73
C THR A 45 -16.20 13.40 -11.51
N VAL A 46 -15.74 13.41 -10.26
CA VAL A 46 -14.47 12.77 -9.90
C VAL A 46 -14.58 11.28 -10.21
N ASP A 47 -13.68 10.77 -11.05
CA ASP A 47 -13.55 9.33 -11.29
C ASP A 47 -12.89 8.69 -10.07
N LEU A 48 -13.71 8.17 -9.17
CA LEU A 48 -13.26 7.52 -7.93
C LEU A 48 -12.33 6.33 -8.19
N LYS A 49 -12.50 5.63 -9.31
CA LYS A 49 -11.68 4.47 -9.65
C LYS A 49 -10.28 4.91 -10.06
N ALA A 50 -10.18 5.89 -10.97
CA ALA A 50 -8.90 6.42 -11.41
C ALA A 50 -8.11 7.08 -10.26
N ASP A 51 -8.82 7.79 -9.37
CA ASP A 51 -8.24 8.37 -8.16
C ASP A 51 -7.70 7.30 -7.20
N THR A 52 -8.50 6.27 -6.90
CA THR A 52 -8.09 5.15 -6.04
C THR A 52 -6.88 4.41 -6.62
N GLU A 53 -6.83 4.21 -7.94
CA GLU A 53 -5.69 3.60 -8.63
C GLU A 53 -4.41 4.45 -8.49
N ALA A 54 -4.52 5.77 -8.61
CA ALA A 54 -3.38 6.68 -8.44
C ALA A 54 -2.84 6.64 -7.00
N VAL A 55 -3.73 6.65 -5.99
CA VAL A 55 -3.35 6.51 -4.58
C VAL A 55 -2.71 5.15 -4.32
N CYS A 56 -3.30 4.07 -4.82
CA CYS A 56 -2.75 2.71 -4.73
C CYS A 56 -1.33 2.63 -5.32
N LYS A 57 -1.12 3.18 -6.52
CA LYS A 57 0.19 3.21 -7.16
C LYS A 57 1.23 3.96 -6.33
N ALA A 58 0.85 5.06 -5.68
CA ALA A 58 1.74 5.80 -4.81
C ALA A 58 2.08 5.01 -3.53
N VAL A 59 1.11 4.31 -2.95
CA VAL A 59 1.32 3.41 -1.80
C VAL A 59 2.32 2.30 -2.14
N VAL A 60 2.11 1.62 -3.28
CA VAL A 60 3.01 0.56 -3.76
C VAL A 60 4.40 1.11 -4.04
N ALA A 61 4.51 2.27 -4.69
CA ALA A 61 5.81 2.89 -4.98
C ALA A 61 6.60 3.23 -3.70
N ALA A 62 5.92 3.75 -2.67
CA ALA A 62 6.54 4.04 -1.37
C ALA A 62 7.02 2.76 -0.68
N TYR A 63 6.24 1.68 -0.76
CA TYR A 63 6.65 0.39 -0.24
C TYR A 63 7.84 -0.19 -1.00
N GLU A 64 7.80 -0.26 -2.33
CA GLU A 64 8.89 -0.81 -3.16
C GLU A 64 10.21 -0.04 -2.99
N ALA A 65 10.15 1.28 -2.75
CA ALA A 65 11.34 2.08 -2.47
C ALA A 65 12.08 1.66 -1.18
N GLU A 66 11.35 1.12 -0.20
CA GLU A 66 11.84 0.82 1.15
C GLU A 66 11.90 -0.69 1.43
N LYS A 67 11.29 -1.51 0.57
CA LYS A 67 11.09 -2.96 0.71
C LYS A 67 12.38 -3.71 1.03
N MET A 68 13.47 -3.41 0.34
CA MET A 68 14.75 -4.10 0.57
C MET A 68 15.32 -3.79 1.95
N GLU A 69 15.24 -2.54 2.42
CA GLU A 69 15.66 -2.18 3.77
C GLU A 69 14.75 -2.83 4.82
N PHE A 70 13.45 -2.86 4.56
CA PHE A 70 12.46 -3.47 5.44
C PHE A 70 12.71 -4.98 5.62
N LEU A 71 12.91 -5.71 4.51
CA LEU A 71 13.23 -7.14 4.52
C LEU A 71 14.57 -7.41 5.23
N ASN A 72 15.57 -6.56 5.05
CA ASN A 72 16.84 -6.67 5.76
C ASN A 72 16.66 -6.49 7.28
N ALA A 73 15.86 -5.50 7.71
CA ALA A 73 15.56 -5.31 9.13
C ALA A 73 14.84 -6.53 9.72
N LEU A 74 13.87 -7.11 9.01
CA LEU A 74 13.18 -8.33 9.44
C LEU A 74 14.12 -9.55 9.51
N ALA A 75 15.05 -9.69 8.56
CA ALA A 75 16.05 -10.75 8.57
C ALA A 75 17.03 -10.60 9.74
N GLU A 76 17.46 -9.38 10.05
CA GLU A 76 18.25 -9.07 11.25
C GLU A 76 17.49 -9.42 12.54
N MET A 77 16.19 -9.08 12.63
CA MET A 77 15.34 -9.44 13.77
C MET A 77 15.22 -10.96 13.93
N LEU A 78 15.01 -11.69 12.84
CA LEU A 78 14.94 -13.15 12.87
C LEU A 78 16.25 -13.76 13.39
N THR A 79 17.38 -13.28 12.88
CA THR A 79 18.71 -13.76 13.27
C THR A 79 18.98 -13.48 14.75
N ALA A 80 18.76 -12.24 15.18
CA ALA A 80 18.93 -11.84 16.59
C ALA A 80 18.01 -12.65 17.53
N SER A 81 16.77 -12.91 17.12
CA SER A 81 15.83 -13.74 17.88
C SER A 81 16.30 -15.20 18.01
N LEU A 82 16.87 -15.78 16.95
CA LEU A 82 17.43 -17.13 16.97
C LEU A 82 18.68 -17.24 17.85
N ASP A 83 19.50 -16.20 17.88
CA ASP A 83 20.72 -16.13 18.69
C ASP A 83 20.45 -15.70 20.15
N GLY A 84 19.22 -15.28 20.46
CA GLY A 84 18.87 -14.75 21.79
C GLY A 84 19.49 -13.37 22.09
N ASP A 85 19.98 -12.66 21.07
CA ASP A 85 20.62 -11.35 21.20
C ASP A 85 19.56 -10.23 21.23
N GLN A 86 19.14 -9.87 22.44
CA GLN A 86 18.14 -8.81 22.65
C GLN A 86 18.62 -7.44 22.16
N ALA A 87 19.91 -7.13 22.24
CA ALA A 87 20.42 -5.83 21.81
C ALA A 87 20.39 -5.72 20.28
N ALA A 88 20.73 -6.80 19.56
CA ALA A 88 20.58 -6.86 18.12
C ALA A 88 19.11 -6.83 17.68
N LEU A 89 18.22 -7.47 18.44
CA LEU A 89 16.78 -7.46 18.18
C LEU A 89 16.20 -6.06 18.30
N ASP A 90 16.51 -5.33 19.37
CA ASP A 90 16.05 -3.95 19.59
C ASP A 90 16.59 -2.98 18.52
N LYS A 91 17.84 -3.18 18.10
CA LYS A 91 18.45 -2.41 17.00
C LYS A 91 17.74 -2.66 15.68
N ALA A 92 17.51 -3.92 15.33
CA ALA A 92 16.83 -4.31 14.10
C ALA A 92 15.37 -3.84 14.10
N ARG A 93 14.68 -3.92 15.25
CA ARG A 93 13.34 -3.37 15.46
C ARG A 93 13.31 -1.85 15.22
N SER A 94 14.25 -1.12 15.80
CA SER A 94 14.35 0.34 15.63
C SER A 94 14.57 0.73 14.16
N LYS A 95 15.38 -0.04 13.42
CA LYS A 95 15.53 0.14 11.96
C LYS A 95 14.21 -0.09 11.24
N GLY A 96 13.54 -1.21 11.53
CA GLY A 96 12.25 -1.55 10.94
C GLY A 96 11.20 -0.46 11.19
N GLN A 97 11.12 0.05 12.42
CA GLN A 97 10.21 1.14 12.77
C GLN A 97 10.51 2.43 12.00
N ALA A 98 11.79 2.81 11.89
CA ALA A 98 12.18 3.97 11.10
C ALA A 98 11.80 3.83 9.61
N ILE A 99 11.86 2.62 9.06
CA ILE A 99 11.43 2.34 7.68
C ILE A 99 9.91 2.48 7.55
N VAL A 100 9.14 1.89 8.47
CA VAL A 100 7.68 2.01 8.47
C VAL A 100 7.23 3.47 8.65
N ASP A 101 7.92 4.25 9.47
CA ASP A 101 7.67 5.69 9.63
C ASP A 101 7.90 6.45 8.31
N ARG A 102 8.95 6.11 7.55
CA ARG A 102 9.20 6.71 6.23
C ARG A 102 8.10 6.33 5.22
N ILE A 103 7.72 5.06 5.16
CA ILE A 103 6.61 4.59 4.31
C ILE A 103 5.34 5.35 4.67
N THR A 104 4.95 5.34 5.95
CA THR A 104 3.76 6.02 6.49
C THR A 104 3.75 7.50 6.12
N LYS A 105 4.89 8.19 6.29
CA LYS A 105 5.04 9.60 5.93
C LYS A 105 4.91 9.86 4.43
N ALA A 106 5.36 8.94 3.59
CA ALA A 106 5.23 9.03 2.14
C ALA A 106 3.80 8.76 1.66
N VAL A 107 3.08 7.82 2.28
CA VAL A 107 1.75 7.40 1.82
C VAL A 107 0.60 8.21 2.41
N ASN A 108 0.68 8.68 3.65
CA ASN A 108 -0.41 9.42 4.30
C ASN A 108 -0.90 10.65 3.49
N PRO A 109 -0.02 11.47 2.88
CA PRO A 109 -0.47 12.58 2.03
C PRO A 109 -1.25 12.13 0.80
N GLU A 110 -0.92 10.97 0.23
CA GLU A 110 -1.60 10.43 -0.95
C GLU A 110 -2.94 9.80 -0.57
N ILE A 111 -2.99 9.05 0.53
CA ILE A 111 -4.23 8.51 1.10
C ILE A 111 -5.19 9.65 1.46
N ALA A 112 -4.68 10.78 1.97
CA ALA A 112 -5.50 11.93 2.30
C ALA A 112 -6.20 12.56 1.08
N LYS A 113 -5.64 12.40 -0.13
CA LYS A 113 -6.22 12.89 -1.39
C LYS A 113 -7.30 11.98 -1.95
N ALA A 114 -7.38 10.72 -1.49
CA ALA A 114 -8.34 9.75 -1.99
C ALA A 114 -9.78 10.29 -1.88
N ALA A 115 -10.48 10.33 -3.00
CA ALA A 115 -11.86 10.79 -3.12
C ALA A 115 -12.86 9.74 -2.61
N ASP A 116 -12.53 8.45 -2.69
CA ASP A 116 -13.34 7.38 -2.13
C ASP A 116 -13.08 7.24 -0.61
N PRO A 117 -14.06 7.56 0.26
CA PRO A 117 -13.89 7.47 1.70
C PRO A 117 -13.67 6.04 2.20
N LYS A 118 -14.17 5.01 1.49
CA LYS A 118 -13.95 3.61 1.86
C LYS A 118 -12.54 3.17 1.51
N ALA A 119 -12.03 3.54 0.33
CA ALA A 119 -10.66 3.27 -0.06
C ALA A 119 -9.68 3.95 0.90
N LYS A 120 -9.96 5.23 1.24
CA LYS A 120 -9.20 5.98 2.24
C LYS A 120 -9.14 5.25 3.58
N ALA A 121 -10.29 4.88 4.15
CA ALA A 121 -10.35 4.20 5.44
C ALA A 121 -9.62 2.85 5.44
N ALA A 122 -9.75 2.07 4.36
CA ALA A 122 -9.07 0.78 4.22
C ALA A 122 -7.54 0.95 4.16
N LEU A 123 -7.05 1.94 3.40
CA LEU A 123 -5.62 2.23 3.31
C LEU A 123 -5.06 2.82 4.61
N GLU A 124 -5.79 3.70 5.29
CA GLU A 124 -5.41 4.21 6.62
C GLU A 124 -5.30 3.07 7.65
N GLN A 125 -6.26 2.13 7.65
CA GLN A 125 -6.22 0.96 8.52
C GLN A 125 -5.04 0.05 8.20
N PHE A 126 -4.74 -0.18 6.92
CA PHE A 126 -3.58 -0.94 6.48
C PHE A 126 -2.28 -0.33 7.01
N VAL A 127 -2.04 0.96 6.76
CA VAL A 127 -0.85 1.67 7.23
C VAL A 127 -0.73 1.64 8.76
N ALA A 128 -1.85 1.86 9.47
CA ALA A 128 -1.87 1.80 10.93
C ALA A 128 -1.57 0.39 11.47
N THR A 129 -1.98 -0.66 10.75
CA THR A 129 -1.70 -2.05 11.13
C THR A 129 -0.23 -2.39 10.87
N VAL A 130 0.32 -1.99 9.73
CA VAL A 130 1.75 -2.15 9.42
C VAL A 130 2.63 -1.41 10.43
N ALA A 131 2.23 -0.21 10.87
CA ALA A 131 2.93 0.55 11.92
C ALA A 131 3.07 -0.22 13.23
N LYS A 132 2.11 -1.10 13.56
CA LYS A 132 2.17 -1.94 14.76
C LYS A 132 3.07 -3.15 14.60
N MET A 133 3.37 -3.59 13.37
CA MET A 133 4.19 -4.79 13.10
C MET A 133 5.56 -4.75 13.80
N MET A 134 6.14 -3.55 13.94
CA MET A 134 7.46 -3.37 14.55
C MET A 134 7.41 -3.33 16.09
N THR A 135 6.24 -3.48 16.72
CA THR A 135 6.15 -3.57 18.17
C THR A 135 6.49 -4.97 18.65
N ALA A 136 6.97 -5.09 19.90
CA ALA A 136 7.38 -6.37 20.45
C ALA A 136 6.23 -7.38 20.52
N GLU A 137 5.04 -6.90 20.84
CA GLU A 137 3.85 -7.72 21.05
C GLU A 137 3.29 -8.27 19.73
N SER A 138 3.39 -7.50 18.63
CA SER A 138 2.74 -7.86 17.35
C SER A 138 3.33 -9.09 16.64
N LEU A 139 4.60 -9.44 16.87
CA LEU A 139 5.24 -10.55 16.15
C LEU A 139 4.95 -11.93 16.75
N GLU A 140 4.44 -11.95 17.98
CA GLU A 140 4.07 -13.16 18.73
C GLU A 140 2.55 -13.25 18.93
N ASP A 141 1.80 -12.23 18.51
CA ASP A 141 0.37 -12.13 18.67
C ASP A 141 -0.38 -12.67 17.43
N PRO A 142 -1.11 -13.80 17.56
CA PRO A 142 -1.94 -14.31 16.47
C PRO A 142 -3.11 -13.37 16.11
N GLU A 143 -3.58 -12.52 17.02
CA GLU A 143 -4.62 -11.53 16.71
C GLU A 143 -4.07 -10.44 15.77
N PHE A 144 -2.80 -10.08 15.92
CA PHE A 144 -2.12 -9.17 15.00
C PHE A 144 -2.02 -9.75 13.58
N GLU A 145 -1.65 -11.02 13.44
CA GLU A 145 -1.59 -11.71 12.13
C GLU A 145 -2.96 -11.65 11.43
N ALA A 146 -4.04 -11.97 12.15
CA ALA A 146 -5.39 -11.90 11.62
C ALA A 146 -5.82 -10.45 11.28
N ALA A 147 -5.41 -9.46 12.09
CA ALA A 147 -5.68 -8.05 11.82
C ALA A 147 -4.93 -7.56 10.57
N LEU A 148 -3.68 -7.98 10.38
CA LEU A 148 -2.88 -7.66 9.20
C LEU A 148 -3.47 -8.29 7.94
N ASP A 149 -3.80 -9.57 7.98
CA ASP A 149 -4.44 -10.28 6.86
C ASP A 149 -5.75 -9.61 6.47
N LYS A 150 -6.56 -9.24 7.47
CA LYS A 150 -7.80 -8.50 7.25
C LYS A 150 -7.53 -7.13 6.62
N ALA A 151 -6.54 -6.40 7.11
CA ALA A 151 -6.20 -5.08 6.56
C ALA A 151 -5.69 -5.17 5.12
N ILE A 152 -4.88 -6.18 4.79
CA ILE A 152 -4.43 -6.48 3.42
C ILE A 152 -5.63 -6.83 2.54
N ALA A 153 -6.53 -7.70 3.01
CA ALA A 153 -7.72 -8.10 2.25
C ALA A 153 -8.64 -6.91 1.96
N ASP A 154 -8.92 -6.08 2.97
CA ASP A 154 -9.78 -4.89 2.87
C ASP A 154 -9.14 -3.82 1.96
N ALA A 155 -7.85 -3.51 2.13
CA ALA A 155 -7.12 -2.58 1.26
C ALA A 155 -7.00 -3.13 -0.18
N GLY A 156 -6.81 -4.43 -0.32
CA GLY A 156 -6.70 -5.13 -1.60
C GLY A 156 -8.00 -5.18 -2.41
N VAL A 157 -9.15 -4.80 -1.85
CA VAL A 157 -10.37 -4.53 -2.63
C VAL A 157 -10.19 -3.29 -3.51
N TYR A 158 -9.43 -2.31 -3.02
CA TYR A 158 -9.21 -1.02 -3.67
C TYR A 158 -7.85 -0.94 -4.37
N CYS A 159 -6.87 -1.68 -3.87
CA CYS A 159 -5.51 -1.72 -4.37
C CYS A 159 -5.07 -3.18 -4.62
N PRO A 160 -5.44 -3.77 -5.77
CA PRO A 160 -5.15 -5.18 -6.07
C PRO A 160 -3.67 -5.55 -5.97
N ALA A 161 -2.78 -4.60 -6.24
CA ALA A 161 -1.33 -4.75 -6.12
C ALA A 161 -0.84 -5.03 -4.68
N LEU A 162 -1.67 -4.84 -3.65
CA LEU A 162 -1.36 -5.23 -2.27
C LEU A 162 -1.66 -6.72 -1.97
N LYS A 163 -2.39 -7.41 -2.86
CA LYS A 163 -2.71 -8.84 -2.71
C LYS A 163 -1.72 -9.75 -3.39
N GLU A 164 -0.96 -9.21 -4.34
CA GLU A 164 0.11 -9.93 -5.02
C GLU A 164 1.25 -10.10 -4.05
#